data_AF-A0A3B0VQ65-F1
#
_entry.id   AF-A0A3B0VQ65-F1
#
_cell.length_a   1.000
_cell.length_b   1.000
_cell.length_c   1.000
_cell.angle_alpha   90.00
_cell.angle_beta   90.00
_cell.angle_gamma   90.00
#
_symmetry.space_group_name_H-M   'P 1'
#
loop_
_entity.id
_entity.type
_entity.pdbx_description
1 polymer ?
#
loop_
_entity_poly.entity_id
_entity_poly.type
_entity_poly.pdbx_seq_one_letter_code
_entity_poly.pdbx_strand_id
1 'polypeptide(L)' 'MGEQKISRGGDNEAKRLFTRAVLNDLKALELMIERGLIESGARRIGAEQEMFITDNDYSPNLTALDILD' A
#
# COMPACT_ATOMS: atom_id res chain seq x y z
N MET A 1 -3.55 9.64 -1.22
CA MET A 1 -3.21 8.36 -0.57
C MET A 1 -3.96 7.24 -1.30
N GLY A 2 -3.42 6.02 -1.34
CA GLY A 2 -4.13 4.90 -1.96
C GLY A 2 -5.32 4.44 -1.11
N GLU A 3 -6.42 4.04 -1.75
CA GLU A 3 -7.55 3.43 -1.08
C GLU A 3 -7.18 1.99 -0.66
N GLN A 4 -7.21 1.69 0.64
CA GLN A 4 -6.92 0.35 1.14
C GLN A 4 -8.21 -0.47 1.28
N LYS A 5 -8.53 -1.27 0.26
CA LYS A 5 -9.60 -2.28 0.31
C LYS A 5 -9.10 -3.54 1.01
N ILE A 6 -9.05 -3.50 2.35
CA ILE A 6 -8.62 -4.63 3.16
C ILE A 6 -9.83 -5.53 3.46
N SER A 7 -9.85 -6.76 2.93
CA SER A 7 -10.76 -7.79 3.41
C SER A 7 -10.18 -8.46 4.67
N ARG A 8 -10.85 -8.29 5.81
CA ARG A 8 -10.45 -8.96 7.05
C ARG A 8 -11.06 -10.36 7.10
N GLY A 9 -10.21 -11.39 7.22
CA GLY A 9 -10.64 -12.77 7.44
C GLY A 9 -11.06 -13.50 6.17
N GLY A 10 -10.07 -13.97 5.41
CA GLY A 10 -10.28 -14.97 4.36
C GLY A 10 -10.23 -16.38 4.92
N ASP A 11 -11.06 -17.27 4.37
CA ASP A 11 -10.94 -18.70 4.61
C ASP A 11 -9.56 -19.25 4.15
N ASN A 12 -9.31 -20.54 4.36
CA ASN A 12 -8.05 -21.14 3.96
C ASN A 12 -7.78 -21.07 2.45
N GLU A 13 -8.82 -20.97 1.62
CA GLU A 13 -8.69 -20.85 0.17
C GLU A 13 -8.23 -19.44 -0.22
N ALA A 14 -8.86 -18.41 0.33
CA ALA A 14 -8.46 -17.02 0.15
C ALA A 14 -7.00 -16.78 0.56
N LYS A 15 -6.55 -17.39 1.67
CA LYS A 15 -5.14 -17.34 2.09
C LYS A 15 -4.21 -17.99 1.07
N ARG A 16 -4.56 -19.16 0.53
CA ARG A 16 -3.76 -19.84 -0.51
C ARG A 16 -3.67 -19.01 -1.79
N LEU A 17 -4.78 -18.41 -2.22
CA LEU A 17 -4.83 -17.54 -3.40
C LEU A 17 -3.94 -16.31 -3.20
N PHE A 18 -4.02 -15.68 -2.02
CA PHE A 18 -3.16 -14.54 -1.65
C PHE A 18 -1.68 -14.93 -1.68
N THR A 19 -1.29 -16.03 -1.03
CA THR A 19 0.11 -16.50 -1.05
C THR A 19 0.59 -16.76 -2.46
N ARG A 20 -0.24 -17.35 -3.33
CA ARG A 20 0.11 -17.57 -4.73
C ARG A 20 0.33 -16.25 -5.48
N ALA A 21 -0.51 -15.25 -5.24
CA ALA A 21 -0.34 -13.91 -5.83
C ALA A 21 1.00 -13.29 -5.41
N VAL A 22 1.32 -13.30 -4.11
CA VAL A 22 2.61 -12.80 -3.59
C VAL A 22 3.79 -13.51 -4.24
N LEU A 23 3.75 -14.84 -4.38
CA LEU A 23 4.81 -15.60 -5.05
C LEU A 23 4.95 -15.23 -6.53
N ASN A 24 3.84 -14.93 -7.21
CA ASN A 24 3.88 -14.48 -8.59
C ASN A 24 4.49 -13.07 -8.72
N ASP A 25 4.17 -12.17 -7.79
CA ASP A 25 4.75 -10.83 -7.75
C ASP A 25 6.27 -10.87 -7.52
N LEU A 26 6.74 -11.76 -6.64
CA LEU A 26 8.17 -11.98 -6.42
C LEU A 26 8.88 -12.48 -7.68
N LYS A 27 8.28 -13.43 -8.41
CA LYS A 27 8.82 -13.90 -9.70
C LYS A 27 8.83 -12.80 -10.76
N ALA A 28 7.79 -11.97 -10.79
CA ALA A 28 7.74 -10.82 -11.69
C ALA A 28 8.86 -9.82 -11.36
N LEU A 29 9.10 -9.55 -10.08
CA LEU A 29 10.18 -8.68 -9.63
C LEU A 29 11.56 -9.26 -9.99
N GLU A 30 11.78 -10.55 -9.79
CA GLU A 30 13.01 -11.25 -10.22
C GLU A 30 13.26 -11.07 -11.72
N LEU A 31 12.25 -11.32 -12.55
CA LEU A 31 12.32 -11.09 -14.00
C LEU A 31 12.61 -9.63 -14.37
N MET A 32 12.04 -8.67 -13.63
CA MET A 32 12.30 -7.24 -13.85
C MET A 32 13.75 -6.87 -13.53
N ILE A 33 14.33 -7.46 -12.48
CA ILE A 33 15.74 -7.25 -12.13
C ILE A 33 16.65 -7.87 -13.19
N GLU A 34 16.45 -9.15 -13.53
CA GLU A 34 17.28 -9.87 -14.51
C GLU A 34 17.28 -9.20 -15.89
N ARG A 35 16.14 -8.64 -16.30
CA ARG A 35 15.97 -8.00 -17.60
C ARG A 35 16.24 -6.49 -17.60
N GLY A 36 16.65 -5.93 -16.46
CA GLY A 36 16.92 -4.49 -16.34
C GLY A 36 15.70 -3.60 -16.62
N LEU A 37 14.51 -4.05 -16.21
CA LEU A 37 13.25 -3.33 -16.42
C LEU A 37 12.99 -2.25 -15.35
N ILE A 38 13.85 -2.17 -14.32
CA ILE A 38 13.83 -1.08 -13.35
C ILE A 38 14.48 0.14 -14.01
N GLU A 39 13.79 1.28 -13.96
CA GLU A 39 14.28 2.51 -14.57
C GLU A 39 15.62 2.96 -13.98
N SER A 40 16.52 3.43 -14.85
CA SER A 40 17.84 3.96 -14.47
C SER A 40 18.07 5.36 -15.05
N GLY A 41 18.94 6.14 -14.40
CA GLY A 41 19.38 7.46 -14.88
C GLY A 41 18.51 8.66 -14.46
N ALA A 42 17.28 8.43 -13.99
CA ALA A 42 16.44 9.50 -13.43
C ALA A 42 16.46 9.46 -11.89
N ARG A 43 16.68 10.61 -11.25
CA ARG A 43 16.50 10.76 -9.80
C ARG A 43 15.07 11.21 -9.53
N ARG A 44 14.34 10.42 -8.72
CA ARG A 44 13.03 10.81 -8.17
C ARG A 44 13.13 10.94 -6.67
N ILE A 45 12.37 11.87 -6.11
CA ILE A 45 12.20 12.03 -4.66
C ILE A 45 10.72 11.77 -4.38
N GLY A 46 10.45 10.76 -3.59
CA GLY A 46 9.13 10.54 -2.98
C GLY A 46 9.11 11.14 -1.58
N ALA A 47 8.01 11.78 -1.22
CA ALA A 47 7.75 12.21 0.15
C ALA A 47 6.33 11.78 0.52
N GLU A 48 6.19 11.18 1.69
CA GLU A 48 4.90 10.79 2.26
C GLU A 48 4.75 11.46 3.62
N GLN A 49 3.53 11.87 3.94
CA GLN A 49 3.19 12.51 5.20
C GLN A 49 2.01 11.79 5.84
N GLU A 50 2.17 11.47 7.11
CA GLU A 50 1.09 10.99 7.97
C GLU A 50 0.56 12.15 8.80
N MET A 51 -0.75 12.23 8.97
CA MET A 51 -1.43 13.32 9.67
C MET A 51 -2.49 12.77 10.62
N PHE A 52 -2.73 13.50 11.70
CA PHE A 52 -3.83 13.26 12.63
C PHE A 52 -4.75 14.48 12.63
N ILE A 53 -6.06 14.25 12.63
CA ILE A 53 -7.04 15.33 12.79
C ILE A 53 -7.29 15.51 14.28
N THR A 54 -7.28 16.75 14.73
CA THR A 54 -7.53 17.12 16.13
C THR A 54 -8.63 18.16 16.20
N ASP A 55 -9.29 18.26 17.36
CA ASP A 55 -10.20 19.35 17.68
C ASP A 55 -9.47 20.55 18.30
N ASN A 56 -10.23 21.58 18.69
CA ASN A 56 -9.68 22.80 19.30
C ASN A 56 -9.03 22.56 20.68
N ASP A 57 -9.37 21.44 21.33
CA ASP A 57 -8.78 21.01 22.60
C ASP A 57 -7.59 20.05 22.38
N TYR A 58 -7.12 19.92 21.13
CA TYR A 58 -6.06 19.02 20.68
C TYR A 58 -6.34 17.53 20.91
N SER A 59 -7.61 17.15 21.10
CA SER A 59 -8.01 15.76 21.21
C SER A 59 -8.19 15.12 19.83
N PRO A 60 -8.05 13.78 19.70
CA PRO A 60 -8.23 13.10 18.42
C PRO A 60 -9.63 13.33 17.85
N ASN A 61 -9.70 13.76 16.60
CA ASN A 61 -10.94 13.92 15.87
C ASN A 61 -11.08 12.82 14.81
N LEU A 62 -12.18 12.06 14.89
CA LEU A 62 -12.39 10.83 14.12
C LEU A 62 -12.99 11.06 12.71
N THR A 63 -12.96 12.30 12.22
CA THR A 63 -13.47 12.70 10.89
C THR A 63 -12.47 12.47 9.76
N ALA A 64 -11.36 11.77 10.02
CA ALA A 64 -10.29 11.59 9.04
C ALA A 64 -10.78 10.91 7.74
N LEU A 65 -11.72 9.96 7.83
CA LEU A 65 -12.29 9.31 6.65
C LEU A 65 -13.23 10.22 5.88
N ASP A 66 -14.08 10.98 6.58
CA ASP A 66 -15.00 11.95 5.96
C ASP A 66 -14.26 13.06 5.19
N ILE A 67 -12.99 13.33 5.53
CA ILE A 67 -12.12 14.32 4.85
C ILE A 67 -11.48 13.73 3.58
N LEU A 68 -11.37 12.40 3.48
CA LEU A 68 -10.71 11.73 2.35
C LEU A 68 -11.65 11.51 1.14
N ASP A 69 -12.96 11.65 1.33
CA ASP A 69 -14.01 11.55 0.30
C ASP A 69 -14.15 12.85 -0.53
#